data_AF-A0A257V7R4-F1
#
_entry.id   AF-A0A257V7R4-F1
#
_cell.length_a   1.000
_cell.length_b   1.000
_cell.length_c   1.000
_cell.angle_alpha   90.00
_cell.angle_beta   90.00
_cell.angle_gamma   90.00
#
_symmetry.space_group_name_H-M   'P 1'
#
loop_
_entity.id
_entity.type
_entity.pdbx_description
1 polymer ?
#
loop_
_entity_poly.entity_id
_entity_poly.type
_entity_poly.pdbx_seq_one_letter_code
_entity_poly.pdbx_strand_id
1 'polypeptide(L)'
;MARSTFAVVKVTMAGGVVACDPDWVRLFWEDGPAEIRWEFHDIPREVTQAVVEFHDLEPDKHAGRHAHTGGFRPRGVHRGGGQAGAAAGSHLADLVTWGNRMEEGYFTYDLRLLDRNGTVVADADPGGDNQPTGP
;
A
#
# COMPACT_ATOMS: atom_id res chain seq x y z
N MET A 1 12.46 -13.14 -18.06
CA MET A 1 11.75 -12.09 -17.29
C MET A 1 11.23 -12.74 -16.03
N ALA A 2 11.71 -12.33 -14.85
CA ALA A 2 11.12 -12.76 -13.58
C ALA A 2 9.64 -12.35 -13.58
N ARG A 3 8.75 -13.24 -13.15
CA ARG A 3 7.34 -12.88 -12.96
C ARG A 3 7.29 -11.89 -11.79
N SER A 4 6.76 -10.69 -12.02
CA SER A 4 6.47 -9.75 -10.92
C SER A 4 5.61 -10.47 -9.88
N THR A 5 6.09 -10.55 -8.64
CA THR A 5 5.34 -11.03 -7.49
C THR A 5 4.84 -9.84 -6.68
N PHE A 6 3.71 -10.01 -6.01
CA PHE A 6 3.13 -8.98 -5.14
C PHE A 6 3.58 -9.20 -3.70
N ALA A 7 3.95 -8.11 -3.04
CA ALA A 7 3.87 -8.05 -1.59
C ALA A 7 2.39 -7.84 -1.24
N VAL A 8 1.86 -8.67 -0.35
CA VAL A 8 0.46 -8.57 0.08
C VAL A 8 0.40 -7.72 1.34
N VAL A 9 -0.40 -6.67 1.29
CA VAL A 9 -0.81 -5.88 2.45
C VAL A 9 -2.28 -6.15 2.71
N LYS A 10 -2.57 -6.74 3.87
CA LYS A 10 -3.94 -6.99 4.33
C LYS A 10 -4.46 -5.75 5.03
N VAL A 11 -5.59 -5.26 4.56
CA VAL A 11 -6.30 -4.09 5.09
C VAL A 11 -7.53 -4.60 5.83
N THR A 12 -7.58 -4.35 7.14
CA THR A 12 -8.71 -4.73 8.00
C THR A 12 -9.27 -3.51 8.68
N MET A 13 -10.54 -3.55 9.06
CA MET A 13 -11.19 -2.46 9.80
C MET A 13 -11.97 -3.02 10.99
N ALA A 14 -11.68 -2.51 12.19
CA ALA A 14 -12.38 -2.88 13.41
C ALA A 14 -12.63 -1.64 14.27
N GLY A 15 -13.87 -1.43 14.70
CA GLY A 15 -14.23 -0.32 15.59
C GLY A 15 -13.91 1.07 15.03
N GLY A 16 -14.00 1.26 13.71
CA GLY A 16 -13.67 2.53 13.05
C GLY A 16 -12.18 2.74 12.80
N VAL A 17 -11.32 1.80 13.19
CA VAL A 17 -9.88 1.86 12.98
C VAL A 17 -9.50 0.92 11.84
N VAL A 18 -8.73 1.42 10.87
CA VAL A 18 -8.15 0.61 9.80
C VAL A 18 -6.71 0.24 10.15
N ALA A 19 -6.32 -0.99 9.83
CA ALA A 19 -4.99 -1.52 10.06
C ALA A 19 -4.44 -2.18 8.79
N CYS A 20 -3.15 -2.01 8.55
CA CYS A 20 -2.41 -2.63 7.46
C CYS A 20 -1.42 -3.67 8.02
N ASP A 21 -1.41 -4.87 7.44
CA ASP A 21 -0.47 -5.94 7.77
C ASP A 21 0.22 -6.48 6.49
N PRO A 22 1.51 -6.18 6.27
CA PRO A 22 2.34 -5.31 7.10
C PRO A 22 1.99 -3.83 6.92
N ASP A 23 2.24 -3.02 7.97
CA ASP A 23 2.18 -1.55 7.91
C ASP A 23 3.38 -0.96 7.12
N TRP A 24 4.50 -1.69 7.08
CA TRP A 24 5.69 -1.34 6.31
C TRP A 24 6.11 -2.49 5.39
N VAL A 25 5.95 -2.30 4.09
CA VAL A 25 6.27 -3.31 3.07
C VAL A 25 7.70 -3.16 2.55
N ARG A 26 8.33 -4.28 2.18
CA ARG A 26 9.64 -4.28 1.52
C ARG A 26 9.52 -4.81 0.11
N LEU A 27 10.03 -4.07 -0.85
CA LEU A 27 10.00 -4.39 -2.27
C LEU A 27 11.41 -4.58 -2.83
N PHE A 28 11.53 -5.48 -3.79
CA PHE A 28 12.77 -5.80 -4.49
C PHE A 28 12.52 -5.84 -6.00
N TRP A 29 13.16 -4.98 -6.79
CA TRP A 29 12.88 -4.92 -8.24
C TRP A 29 13.58 -6.01 -9.05
N GLU A 30 14.67 -6.59 -8.54
CA GLU A 30 15.38 -7.70 -9.21
C GLU A 30 14.82 -9.06 -8.76
N ASP A 31 14.63 -9.23 -7.44
CA ASP A 31 14.24 -10.52 -6.85
C ASP A 31 12.73 -10.67 -6.59
N GLY A 32 11.99 -9.56 -6.55
CA GLY A 32 10.59 -9.53 -6.13
C GLY A 32 10.41 -9.63 -4.60
N PRO A 33 9.25 -9.19 -4.07
CA PRO A 33 8.12 -8.60 -4.78
C PRO A 33 8.39 -7.16 -5.26
N ALA A 34 7.95 -6.84 -6.48
CA ALA A 34 8.17 -5.53 -7.08
C ALA A 34 6.94 -4.61 -6.99
N GLU A 35 5.79 -5.16 -6.62
CA GLU A 35 4.50 -4.48 -6.59
C GLU A 35 3.77 -4.81 -5.29
N ILE A 36 2.78 -4.00 -4.92
CA ILE A 36 1.96 -4.26 -3.73
C ILE A 36 0.54 -4.57 -4.15
N ARG A 37 -0.02 -5.64 -3.58
CA ARG A 37 -1.44 -5.96 -3.63
C ARG A 37 -2.06 -5.63 -2.27
N TRP A 38 -3.07 -4.76 -2.29
CA TRP A 38 -3.86 -4.37 -1.13
C TRP A 38 -5.10 -5.25 -1.10
N GLU A 39 -5.14 -6.17 -0.15
CA GLU A 39 -6.27 -7.07 0.04
C GLU A 39 -7.16 -6.53 1.15
N PHE A 40 -8.44 -6.38 0.88
CA PHE A 40 -9.40 -5.92 1.88
C PHE A 40 -10.01 -7.14 2.57
N HIS A 41 -10.03 -7.14 3.90
CA HIS A 41 -10.54 -8.25 4.71
C HIS A 41 -11.44 -7.70 5.82
N ASP A 42 -12.57 -8.35 6.05
CA ASP A 42 -13.53 -7.99 7.11
C ASP A 42 -13.98 -6.51 7.08
N ILE A 43 -14.01 -5.90 5.90
CA ILE A 43 -14.41 -4.51 5.74
C ILE A 43 -15.95 -4.40 5.87
N PRO A 44 -16.47 -3.52 6.74
CA PRO A 44 -17.91 -3.32 6.89
C PRO A 44 -18.58 -2.88 5.58
N ARG A 45 -19.83 -3.31 5.34
CA ARG A 45 -20.55 -3.07 4.07
C ARG A 45 -20.90 -1.60 3.84
N GLU A 46 -20.88 -0.77 4.88
CA GLU A 46 -21.05 0.67 4.77
C GLU A 46 -19.87 1.36 4.05
N VAL A 47 -18.68 0.75 4.08
CA VAL A 47 -17.54 1.17 3.26
C VAL A 47 -17.75 0.64 1.85
N THR A 48 -17.80 1.52 0.86
CA THR A 48 -18.09 1.13 -0.53
C THR A 48 -16.90 1.29 -1.46
N GLN A 49 -15.88 2.03 -1.04
CA GLN A 49 -14.72 2.35 -1.85
C GLN A 49 -13.46 2.34 -0.98
N ALA A 50 -12.33 2.03 -1.62
CA ALA A 50 -11.01 2.20 -1.05
C ALA A 50 -10.14 2.98 -2.03
N VAL A 51 -9.31 3.86 -1.49
CA VAL A 51 -8.36 4.67 -2.26
C VAL A 51 -6.99 4.51 -1.62
N VAL A 52 -5.97 4.25 -2.44
CA VAL A 52 -4.56 4.21 -2.03
C VAL A 52 -3.81 5.22 -2.87
N GLU A 53 -3.34 6.29 -2.24
CA GLU A 53 -2.58 7.36 -2.88
C GLU A 53 -1.19 7.50 -2.26
N PHE A 54 -0.26 8.12 -2.98
CA PHE A 54 1.07 8.42 -2.42
C PHE A 54 1.03 9.70 -1.61
N HIS A 55 1.83 9.74 -0.56
CA HIS A 55 2.18 11.00 0.06
C HIS A 55 3.24 11.76 -0.72
N ASP A 56 3.16 13.08 -0.63
CA ASP A 56 4.19 14.00 -1.10
C ASP A 56 5.23 14.29 0.00
N LEU A 57 5.03 13.78 1.22
CA LEU A 57 5.88 13.97 2.40
C LEU A 57 5.86 12.75 3.32
N GLU A 58 6.92 12.55 4.10
CA GLU A 58 6.99 11.51 5.13
C GLU A 58 6.14 11.91 6.36
N PRO A 59 5.12 11.13 6.76
CA PRO A 59 4.39 11.37 8.00
C PRO A 59 5.27 11.12 9.23
N ASP A 60 5.06 11.90 10.29
CA ASP A 60 5.82 11.79 11.55
C ASP A 60 5.89 10.36 12.12
N LYS A 61 4.84 9.56 11.93
CA LYS A 61 4.78 8.18 12.45
C LYS A 61 5.83 7.24 11.83
N HIS A 62 6.37 7.60 10.67
CA HIS A 62 7.40 6.84 9.96
C HIS A 62 8.77 7.47 10.04
N ALA A 63 8.89 8.67 10.63
CA ALA A 63 10.15 9.37 10.79
C ALA A 63 11.21 8.44 11.41
N GLY A 64 12.25 8.13 10.63
CA GLY A 64 13.37 7.30 11.06
C GLY A 64 13.13 5.78 11.05
N ARG A 65 12.03 5.29 10.47
CA ARG A 65 11.83 3.85 10.19
C ARG A 65 12.62 3.35 8.97
N HIS A 66 13.09 4.26 8.13
CA HIS A 66 13.92 3.93 6.96
C HIS A 66 15.39 3.78 7.37
N ALA A 67 15.97 2.63 7.05
CA ALA A 67 17.40 2.37 7.22
C ALA A 67 18.19 2.63 5.91
N HIS A 68 17.55 3.21 4.89
CA HIS A 68 18.01 3.15 3.51
C HIS A 68 18.63 4.45 3.03
N THR A 69 19.65 4.32 2.20
CA THR A 69 20.44 5.46 1.71
C THR A 69 19.70 6.26 0.63
N GLY A 70 18.69 5.65 0.00
CA GLY A 70 17.92 6.22 -1.11
C GLY A 70 16.94 7.37 -0.79
N GLY A 71 16.75 7.73 0.49
CA GLY A 71 15.88 8.85 0.89
C GLY A 71 14.38 8.67 0.66
N PHE A 72 13.58 9.68 1.06
CA PHE A 72 12.13 9.69 0.85
C PHE A 72 11.78 9.95 -0.61
N ARG A 73 10.80 9.23 -1.12
CA ARG A 73 10.35 9.30 -2.52
C ARG A 73 8.94 9.87 -2.59
N PRO A 74 8.77 11.14 -2.99
CA PRO A 74 7.45 11.71 -3.18
C PRO A 74 6.75 11.12 -4.40
N ARG A 75 5.45 11.38 -4.53
CA ARG A 75 4.55 10.91 -5.59
C ARG A 75 5.20 10.83 -6.96
N GLY A 76 5.36 9.60 -7.47
CA GLY A 76 5.89 9.38 -8.81
C GLY A 76 6.44 7.98 -9.08
N VAL A 77 6.80 7.24 -8.03
CA VAL A 77 7.39 5.90 -8.17
C VAL A 77 6.30 4.92 -8.57
N HIS A 78 5.33 4.60 -7.71
CA HIS A 78 4.21 3.74 -8.11
C HIS A 78 2.98 4.57 -8.53
N ARG A 79 2.19 4.02 -9.45
CA ARG A 79 0.83 4.48 -9.73
C ARG A 79 -0.12 3.46 -9.11
N GLY A 80 -1.08 3.92 -8.31
CA GLY A 80 -2.23 3.09 -7.96
C GLY A 80 -3.03 2.83 -9.23
N GLY A 81 -3.20 1.58 -9.63
CA GLY A 81 -3.97 1.25 -10.80
C GLY A 81 -4.13 -0.25 -10.96
N GLY A 82 -5.33 -0.73 -10.65
CA GLY A 82 -5.70 -2.11 -10.91
C GLY A 82 -6.89 -2.51 -10.06
N GLN A 83 -7.88 -3.12 -10.70
CA GLN A 83 -8.93 -3.89 -10.04
C GLN A 83 -8.49 -5.36 -10.09
N ALA A 84 -7.84 -5.83 -9.03
CA ALA A 84 -7.64 -7.25 -8.84
C ALA A 84 -8.95 -7.85 -8.28
N GLY A 85 -9.22 -9.12 -8.60
CA GLY A 85 -10.37 -9.82 -8.03
C GLY A 85 -10.29 -9.81 -6.51
N ALA A 86 -11.41 -9.54 -5.83
CA ALA A 86 -11.46 -9.41 -4.39
C ALA A 86 -10.90 -10.67 -3.70
N ALA A 87 -10.09 -10.46 -2.65
CA ALA A 87 -9.72 -11.53 -1.74
C ALA A 87 -10.98 -12.13 -1.07
N ALA A 88 -10.92 -13.42 -0.72
CA ALA A 88 -12.04 -14.11 -0.08
C ALA A 88 -12.37 -13.45 1.27
N GLY A 89 -13.54 -12.83 1.37
CA GLY A 89 -14.01 -12.16 2.60
C GLY A 89 -14.41 -10.70 2.41
N SER A 90 -14.07 -10.06 1.28
CA SER A 90 -14.41 -8.66 1.02
C SER A 90 -15.33 -8.47 -0.18
N HIS A 91 -16.21 -7.47 -0.10
CA HIS A 91 -16.99 -6.95 -1.23
C HIS A 91 -16.25 -5.88 -2.02
N LEU A 92 -15.15 -5.33 -1.48
CA LEU A 92 -14.26 -4.42 -2.17
C LEU A 92 -13.29 -5.21 -3.05
N ALA A 93 -13.05 -4.71 -4.26
CA ALA A 93 -11.98 -5.21 -5.12
C ALA A 93 -10.62 -4.89 -4.50
N ASP A 94 -9.66 -5.79 -4.71
CA ASP A 94 -8.28 -5.56 -4.32
C ASP A 94 -7.67 -4.49 -5.22
N LEU A 95 -6.73 -3.73 -4.65
CA LEU A 95 -5.97 -2.72 -5.40
C LEU A 95 -4.54 -3.17 -5.62
N VAL A 96 -3.94 -2.72 -6.72
CA VAL A 96 -2.52 -2.93 -7.01
C VAL A 96 -1.83 -1.59 -7.21
N THR A 97 -0.73 -1.38 -6.50
CA THR A 97 0.21 -0.27 -6.75
C THR A 97 1.44 -0.82 -7.46
N TRP A 98 1.69 -0.30 -8.66
CA TRP A 98 2.69 -0.79 -9.62
C TRP A 98 3.63 0.34 -10.04
N GLY A 99 4.86 0.02 -10.42
CA GLY A 99 5.83 1.02 -10.86
C GLY A 99 7.03 1.19 -9.93
N ASN A 100 7.50 0.11 -9.32
CA ASN A 100 8.84 0.12 -8.77
C ASN A 100 9.85 0.51 -9.87
N ARG A 101 10.38 1.75 -9.83
CA ARG A 101 11.20 2.35 -10.89
C ARG A 101 12.66 1.88 -10.86
N MET A 102 12.96 0.75 -10.23
CA MET A 102 14.32 0.28 -10.02
C MET A 102 15.19 1.32 -9.31
N GLU A 103 14.65 1.91 -8.25
CA GLU A 103 15.26 3.06 -7.60
C GLU A 103 15.13 2.92 -6.07
N GLU A 104 16.26 2.93 -5.37
CA GLU A 104 16.34 2.64 -3.93
C GLU A 104 15.74 3.76 -3.08
N GLY A 105 14.95 3.45 -2.06
CA GLY A 105 14.48 4.43 -1.07
C GLY A 105 13.18 4.01 -0.40
N TYR A 106 12.49 4.96 0.23
CA TYR A 106 11.24 4.69 0.95
C TYR A 106 10.10 5.62 0.53
N PHE A 107 8.87 5.18 0.78
CA PHE A 107 7.64 5.85 0.39
C PHE A 107 6.54 5.58 1.40
N THR A 108 5.50 6.43 1.38
CA THR A 108 4.32 6.28 2.22
C THR A 108 3.06 6.52 1.41
N TYR A 109 1.95 5.94 1.86
CA TYR A 109 0.65 6.02 1.22
C TYR A 109 -0.38 6.68 2.12
N ASP A 110 -1.42 7.25 1.53
CA ASP A 110 -2.71 7.56 2.15
C ASP A 110 -3.70 6.45 1.74
N LEU A 111 -4.05 5.56 2.65
CA LEU A 111 -5.10 4.56 2.46
C LEU A 111 -6.38 5.07 3.11
N ARG A 112 -7.42 5.29 2.30
CA ARG A 112 -8.74 5.76 2.76
C ARG A 112 -9.82 4.77 2.42
N LEU A 113 -10.67 4.48 3.39
CA LEU A 113 -11.92 3.75 3.24
C LEU A 113 -13.07 4.75 3.22
N LEU A 114 -13.91 4.70 2.19
CA LEU A 114 -14.96 5.69 1.95
C LEU A 114 -16.36 5.06 1.95
N ASP A 115 -17.34 5.81 2.47
CA ASP A 115 -18.76 5.45 2.39
C ASP A 115 -19.32 5.67 0.97
N ARG A 116 -20.61 5.38 0.78
CA ARG A 116 -21.30 5.57 -0.51
C ARG A 116 -21.34 7.01 -1.03
N ASN A 117 -21.09 7.98 -0.16
CA ASN A 117 -21.11 9.42 -0.49
C ASN A 117 -19.69 9.94 -0.76
N GLY A 118 -18.65 9.10 -0.64
CA GLY A 118 -17.25 9.52 -0.72
C GLY A 118 -16.72 10.16 0.56
N THR A 119 -17.39 9.96 1.71
CA THR A 119 -16.90 10.43 3.01
C THR A 119 -15.87 9.45 3.54
N VAL A 120 -14.74 9.93 4.04
CA VAL A 120 -13.73 9.09 4.71
C VAL A 120 -14.29 8.55 6.01
N VAL A 121 -14.31 7.23 6.15
CA VAL A 121 -14.78 6.51 7.35
C VAL A 121 -13.60 6.10 8.23
N ALA A 122 -12.49 5.72 7.59
CA ALA A 122 -11.24 5.38 8.25
C ALA A 122 -10.07 5.59 7.29
N ASP A 123 -8.91 5.89 7.83
CA ASP A 123 -7.66 6.07 7.09
C ASP A 123 -6.45 5.48 7.84
N ALA A 124 -5.44 5.11 7.07
CA ALA A 124 -4.13 4.72 7.55
C ALA A 124 -3.06 5.16 6.56
N ASP A 125 -1.89 5.50 7.08
CA ASP A 125 -0.73 5.80 6.24
C ASP A 125 0.31 4.67 6.20
N PRO A 126 0.11 3.54 5.51
CA PRO A 126 1.14 2.50 5.43
C PRO A 126 2.35 3.03 4.64
N GLY A 127 3.49 2.36 4.82
CA GLY A 127 4.74 2.72 4.17
C GLY A 127 5.45 1.54 3.55
N GLY A 128 6.60 1.82 2.96
CA GLY A 128 7.48 0.76 2.50
C GLY A 128 8.82 1.28 2.02
N ASP A 129 9.70 0.31 1.76
CA ASP A 129 10.98 0.54 1.13
C ASP A 129 11.18 -0.32 -0.10
N ASN A 130 12.11 0.13 -0.94
CA ASN A 130 12.43 -0.49 -2.20
C ASN A 130 13.94 -0.59 -2.39
N GLN A 131 14.41 -1.77 -2.78
CA GLN A 131 15.82 -2.11 -2.94
C GLN A 131 16.02 -2.99 -4.19
N PRO A 132 17.25 -3.13 -4.72
CA PRO A 132 17.47 -4.00 -5.87
C PRO A 132 17.19 -5.46 -5.55
N THR A 133 17.81 -5.95 -4.49
CA THR A 133 17.82 -7.36 -4.11
C THR A 133 17.36 -7.56 -2.68
N GLY A 134 16.79 -8.73 -2.40
CA GLY A 134 16.44 -9.14 -1.04
C GLY A 134 17.68 -9.35 -0.15
N PRO A 135 17.51 -9.39 1.17
CA PRO A 135 18.52 -9.93 2.07
C PRO A 135 18.77 -11.43 1.86
#